data_AF-A0A6N4RC99-F1
#
_entry.id   AF-A0A6N4RC99-F1
#
_cell.length_a   1.000
_cell.length_b   1.000
_cell.length_c   1.000
_cell.angle_alpha   90.00
_cell.angle_beta   90.00
_cell.angle_gamma   90.00
#
_symmetry.space_group_name_H-M   'P 1'
#
loop_
_entity.id
_entity.type
_entity.pdbx_description
1 polymer ?
#
loop_
_entity_poly.entity_id
_entity_poly.type
_entity_poly.pdbx_seq_one_letter_code
_entity_poly.pdbx_strand_id
1 'polypeptide(L)'
;MATISTTMGVQEGRLCLGESSRGDIGCPTYAPSVSPTGTLTTTAVSLTTSGTNWGYLTNSASYIPNLSGNTASFTNTVLTGSRLWGASTFGSDHFWIGLRGTAADGQRIGIGIKPANTDGLVDSLIFTTNGSTRMVISPTGYIGMGTNIPLAPLHVQTATSQVPLNLQNSTQRWMVGPDSNAAFVIYNAGNTGAYLPNGGTAWVANSDARPKKDIQPLSEHKGLEALAQLTPVTFHWRTVGAPDSTQTGFLAQNVEKVFPELVSPAPNTTIRTDTGATVSLTDVKGVNYEGLITPMILAIQQLKAENEQLRQRLERLEANAK
;
A
#
# COMPACT_ATOMS: atom_id res chain seq x y z
N MET A 1 -25.84 54.85 -53.39
CA MET A 1 -26.61 54.36 -52.24
C MET A 1 -26.39 52.86 -52.15
N ALA A 2 -25.85 52.36 -51.05
CA ALA A 2 -25.71 50.92 -50.85
C ALA A 2 -27.07 50.36 -50.42
N THR A 3 -27.69 49.58 -51.29
CA THR A 3 -28.92 48.86 -50.98
C THR A 3 -28.54 47.55 -50.29
N ILE A 4 -28.56 47.56 -48.95
CA ILE A 4 -28.55 46.33 -48.14
C ILE A 4 -30.04 45.96 -47.96
N SER A 5 -30.52 44.89 -48.60
CA SER A 5 -31.73 44.19 -48.11
C SER A 5 -31.26 43.28 -46.96
N THR A 6 -31.58 43.56 -45.70
CA THR A 6 -32.86 43.33 -44.97
C THR A 6 -33.20 41.86 -44.72
N THR A 7 -32.27 41.07 -44.20
CA THR A 7 -32.67 40.03 -43.21
C THR A 7 -31.67 39.87 -42.07
N MET A 8 -30.44 40.39 -42.20
CA MET A 8 -29.44 40.50 -41.13
C MET A 8 -28.60 41.76 -41.30
N GLY A 9 -28.42 42.54 -40.21
CA GLY A 9 -27.54 43.70 -40.13
C GLY A 9 -26.90 43.84 -38.75
N VAL A 10 -25.84 44.63 -38.63
CA VAL A 10 -25.20 44.94 -37.34
C VAL A 10 -25.48 46.39 -36.97
N GLN A 11 -26.08 46.64 -35.81
CA GLN A 11 -26.33 47.99 -35.28
C GLN A 11 -25.86 48.04 -33.81
N GLU A 12 -25.03 49.03 -33.48
CA GLU A 12 -24.43 49.18 -32.13
C GLU A 12 -23.75 47.90 -31.58
N GLY A 13 -23.13 47.11 -32.46
CA GLY A 13 -22.48 45.85 -32.09
C GLY A 13 -23.44 44.69 -31.84
N ARG A 14 -24.72 44.82 -32.20
CA ARG A 14 -25.75 43.77 -32.11
C ARG A 14 -26.14 43.25 -33.48
N LEU A 15 -26.32 41.93 -33.58
CA LEU A 15 -26.83 41.27 -34.79
C LEU A 15 -28.36 41.35 -34.80
N CYS A 16 -28.88 42.16 -35.71
CA CYS A 16 -30.30 42.47 -35.81
C CYS A 16 -30.90 41.87 -37.08
N LEU A 17 -32.16 41.47 -37.02
CA LEU A 17 -32.89 40.85 -38.12
C LEU A 17 -33.98 41.79 -38.64
N GLY A 18 -34.22 41.82 -39.95
CA GLY A 18 -35.48 42.37 -40.46
C GLY A 18 -35.59 42.50 -41.98
N GLU A 19 -36.76 42.12 -42.53
CA GLU A 19 -37.40 42.78 -43.68
C GLU A 19 -38.87 43.11 -43.36
N SER A 20 -39.29 44.31 -43.73
CA SER A 20 -40.38 45.06 -43.10
C SER A 20 -41.73 45.02 -43.81
N SER A 21 -42.08 43.98 -44.57
CA SER A 21 -43.46 43.94 -45.13
C SER A 21 -44.55 43.86 -44.04
N ARG A 22 -44.20 43.86 -42.74
CA ARG A 22 -45.07 43.57 -41.58
C ARG A 22 -44.88 44.43 -40.30
N GLY A 23 -44.07 45.50 -40.29
CA GLY A 23 -43.77 46.28 -39.07
C GLY A 23 -42.62 45.67 -38.24
N ASP A 24 -41.56 46.43 -38.05
CA ASP A 24 -40.22 45.95 -37.69
C ASP A 24 -40.10 45.30 -36.30
N ILE A 25 -39.32 44.21 -36.18
CA ILE A 25 -38.88 43.64 -34.89
C ILE A 25 -37.77 44.50 -34.24
N GLY A 26 -37.09 45.35 -35.02
CA GLY A 26 -36.01 46.21 -34.56
C GLY A 26 -34.80 45.44 -34.00
N CYS A 27 -33.86 46.16 -33.37
CA CYS A 27 -32.83 45.57 -32.52
C CYS A 27 -33.37 45.53 -31.07
N PRO A 28 -34.11 44.50 -30.65
CA PRO A 28 -34.57 44.43 -29.27
C PRO A 28 -33.37 44.40 -28.31
N THR A 29 -33.58 44.81 -27.06
CA THR A 29 -32.52 44.85 -26.04
C THR A 29 -31.85 43.49 -25.81
N TYR A 30 -32.51 42.40 -26.22
CA TYR A 30 -32.02 41.02 -26.16
C TYR A 30 -31.39 40.50 -27.46
N ALA A 31 -31.23 41.34 -28.49
CA ALA A 31 -30.51 40.95 -29.71
C ALA A 31 -29.04 40.59 -29.38
N PRO A 32 -28.52 39.45 -29.89
CA PRO A 32 -27.14 39.02 -29.65
C PRO A 32 -26.11 40.09 -30.01
N SER A 33 -25.09 40.30 -29.19
CA SER A 33 -23.97 41.19 -29.54
C SER A 33 -22.79 40.43 -30.13
N VAL A 34 -22.12 41.00 -31.12
CA VAL A 34 -20.91 40.46 -31.75
C VAL A 34 -19.76 41.38 -31.35
N SER A 35 -18.76 40.85 -30.65
CA SER A 35 -17.57 41.62 -30.30
C SER A 35 -16.70 41.91 -31.54
N PRO A 36 -15.82 42.93 -31.49
CA PRO A 36 -14.83 43.16 -32.54
C PRO A 36 -13.88 41.98 -32.79
N THR A 37 -13.81 41.01 -31.87
CA THR A 37 -13.00 39.79 -31.95
C THR A 37 -13.81 38.56 -32.43
N GLY A 38 -15.06 38.75 -32.88
CA GLY A 38 -15.89 37.67 -33.42
C GLY A 38 -16.61 36.81 -32.37
N THR A 39 -16.66 37.26 -31.11
CA THR A 39 -17.37 36.53 -30.04
C THR A 39 -18.84 36.94 -30.01
N LEU A 40 -19.75 35.98 -30.17
CA LEU A 40 -21.19 36.19 -30.05
C LEU A 40 -21.61 36.08 -28.57
N THR A 41 -22.05 37.18 -27.97
CA THR A 41 -22.51 37.23 -26.57
C THR A 41 -24.02 37.26 -26.53
N THR A 42 -24.64 36.24 -25.94
CA THR A 42 -26.09 36.08 -25.82
C THR A 42 -26.40 35.58 -24.41
N THR A 43 -27.62 35.83 -23.90
CA THR A 43 -28.07 35.30 -22.60
C THR A 43 -28.27 33.78 -22.63
N ALA A 44 -28.48 33.19 -23.80
CA ALA A 44 -28.58 31.75 -24.03
C ALA A 44 -28.29 31.41 -25.51
N VAL A 45 -27.39 30.47 -25.77
CA VAL A 45 -27.21 29.87 -27.09
C VAL A 45 -28.06 28.61 -27.14
N SER A 46 -29.21 28.68 -27.83
CA SER A 46 -30.06 27.51 -28.10
C SER A 46 -29.69 26.94 -29.47
N LEU A 47 -29.27 25.68 -29.51
CA LEU A 47 -29.22 24.92 -30.76
C LEU A 47 -30.60 24.30 -30.92
N THR A 48 -31.32 24.59 -32.00
CA THR A 48 -32.64 23.99 -32.29
C THR A 48 -32.59 23.40 -33.69
N THR A 49 -32.85 22.10 -33.83
CA THR A 49 -33.36 21.58 -35.11
C THR A 49 -34.89 21.74 -35.10
N SER A 50 -35.51 21.81 -36.27
CA SER A 50 -36.88 22.28 -36.53
C SER A 50 -37.99 21.57 -35.72
N GLY A 51 -38.07 21.85 -34.41
CA GLY A 51 -39.10 21.32 -33.51
C GLY A 51 -38.72 21.15 -32.03
N THR A 52 -37.44 21.11 -31.63
CA THR A 52 -37.05 20.95 -30.21
C THR A 52 -35.74 21.67 -29.84
N ASN A 53 -35.63 22.15 -28.59
CA ASN A 53 -34.40 22.73 -28.02
C ASN A 53 -33.36 21.61 -27.80
N TRP A 54 -32.27 21.62 -28.58
CA TRP A 54 -31.09 20.72 -28.47
C TRP A 54 -30.06 21.19 -27.43
N GLY A 55 -30.47 22.02 -26.46
CA GLY A 55 -29.65 22.44 -25.32
C GLY A 55 -29.37 23.93 -25.25
N TYR A 56 -29.05 24.43 -24.06
CA TYR A 56 -28.65 25.80 -23.80
C TYR A 56 -27.50 25.90 -22.78
N LEU A 57 -26.60 26.86 -22.98
CA LEU A 57 -25.56 27.22 -22.01
C LEU A 57 -25.86 28.63 -21.47
N THR A 58 -25.99 28.78 -20.15
CA THR A 58 -26.14 30.10 -19.48
C THR A 58 -25.30 30.18 -18.21
N ASN A 59 -25.18 31.39 -17.66
CA ASN A 59 -24.46 31.67 -16.41
C ASN A 59 -25.14 31.14 -15.13
N SER A 60 -26.41 30.74 -15.21
CA SER A 60 -27.22 30.35 -14.04
C SER A 60 -27.62 28.87 -14.10
N ALA A 61 -27.95 28.37 -15.28
CA ALA A 61 -28.20 26.95 -15.53
C ALA A 61 -27.91 26.62 -16.99
N SER A 62 -27.21 25.52 -17.24
CA SER A 62 -26.97 25.00 -18.58
C SER A 62 -27.70 23.67 -18.71
N TYR A 63 -28.46 23.49 -19.79
CA TYR A 63 -29.13 22.25 -20.12
C TYR A 63 -28.48 21.66 -21.36
N ILE A 64 -27.79 20.54 -21.20
CA ILE A 64 -27.29 19.74 -22.30
C ILE A 64 -28.28 18.57 -22.43
N PRO A 65 -28.86 18.28 -23.62
CA PRO A 65 -29.80 17.18 -23.77
C PRO A 65 -29.12 15.86 -23.44
N ASN A 66 -29.94 14.84 -23.20
CA ASN A 66 -29.45 13.47 -23.17
C ASN A 66 -28.81 13.13 -24.52
N LEU A 67 -27.47 13.09 -24.56
CA LEU A 67 -26.70 12.66 -25.71
C LEU A 67 -26.78 11.14 -25.79
N SER A 68 -27.83 10.62 -26.43
CA SER A 68 -28.13 9.19 -26.52
C SER A 68 -27.26 8.41 -27.53
N GLY A 69 -26.09 8.95 -27.89
CA GLY A 69 -25.12 8.27 -28.75
C GLY A 69 -24.15 7.41 -27.95
N ASN A 70 -23.67 6.32 -28.53
CA ASN A 70 -22.71 5.41 -27.88
C ASN A 70 -21.37 6.09 -27.50
N THR A 71 -21.06 7.23 -28.11
CA THR A 71 -19.85 8.02 -27.86
C THR A 71 -20.18 9.51 -27.96
N ALA A 72 -19.84 10.29 -26.92
CA ALA A 72 -19.78 11.74 -26.98
C ALA A 72 -18.30 12.17 -26.86
N SER A 73 -17.80 12.91 -27.84
CA SER A 73 -16.41 13.39 -27.88
C SER A 73 -16.37 14.88 -27.60
N PHE A 74 -15.47 15.30 -26.71
CA PHE A 74 -15.24 16.71 -26.37
C PHE A 74 -13.76 17.02 -26.52
N THR A 75 -13.41 18.02 -27.32
CA THR A 75 -11.99 18.34 -27.62
C THR A 75 -11.29 19.03 -26.45
N ASN A 76 -12.01 19.82 -25.65
CA ASN A 76 -11.53 20.48 -24.43
C ASN A 76 -12.68 20.59 -23.43
N THR A 77 -12.58 19.92 -22.29
CA THR A 77 -13.55 20.08 -21.19
C THR A 77 -12.81 20.60 -19.96
N VAL A 78 -13.15 21.82 -19.52
CA VAL A 78 -12.62 22.41 -18.29
C VAL A 78 -13.80 22.59 -17.34
N LEU A 79 -13.85 21.80 -16.26
CA LEU A 79 -14.80 21.99 -15.17
C LEU A 79 -14.11 22.75 -14.04
N THR A 80 -14.44 24.03 -13.88
CA THR A 80 -13.96 24.85 -12.77
C THR A 80 -15.08 24.98 -11.74
N GLY A 81 -14.83 24.56 -10.49
CA GLY A 81 -15.79 24.71 -9.38
C GLY A 81 -17.04 23.83 -9.43
N SER A 82 -17.11 22.85 -10.33
CA SER A 82 -18.28 22.00 -10.54
C SER A 82 -18.22 20.74 -9.67
N ARG A 83 -19.32 20.41 -8.97
CA ARG A 83 -19.53 19.06 -8.43
C ARG A 83 -20.13 18.18 -9.53
N LEU A 84 -19.39 17.17 -9.97
CA LEU A 84 -19.93 16.11 -10.83
C LEU A 84 -20.84 15.20 -9.99
N TRP A 85 -22.15 15.45 -10.04
CA TRP A 85 -23.17 14.53 -9.55
C TRP A 85 -23.77 13.82 -10.75
N GLY A 86 -23.05 12.83 -11.27
CA GLY A 86 -23.44 12.11 -12.49
C GLY A 86 -24.31 10.91 -12.17
N ALA A 87 -25.62 11.04 -12.36
CA ALA A 87 -26.48 9.89 -12.67
C ALA A 87 -26.23 9.49 -14.13
N SER A 88 -25.13 8.78 -14.39
CA SER A 88 -24.85 8.20 -15.70
C SER A 88 -25.28 6.73 -15.69
N THR A 89 -26.54 6.46 -16.06
CA THR A 89 -27.00 5.09 -16.32
C THR A 89 -26.50 4.67 -17.70
N PHE A 90 -25.24 4.24 -17.80
CA PHE A 90 -24.77 3.48 -18.96
C PHE A 90 -25.18 2.00 -18.77
N GLY A 91 -26.47 1.70 -18.94
CA GLY A 91 -26.99 0.33 -18.72
C GLY A 91 -26.78 -0.19 -17.29
N SER A 92 -26.86 -1.52 -17.11
CA SER A 92 -26.65 -2.24 -15.83
C SER A 92 -25.44 -1.69 -15.06
N ASP A 93 -25.77 -0.97 -13.99
CA ASP A 93 -25.16 0.27 -13.54
C ASP A 93 -23.66 0.18 -13.25
N HIS A 94 -22.85 1.18 -13.59
CA HIS A 94 -21.50 1.39 -13.04
C HIS A 94 -21.11 2.86 -13.23
N PHE A 95 -20.42 3.46 -12.24
CA PHE A 95 -19.67 4.72 -12.48
C PHE A 95 -18.22 4.37 -12.82
N TRP A 96 -17.71 4.80 -13.98
CA TRP A 96 -16.34 4.53 -14.42
C TRP A 96 -15.64 5.81 -14.87
N ILE A 97 -14.40 6.00 -14.42
CA ILE A 97 -13.44 6.94 -15.00
C ILE A 97 -12.25 6.11 -15.48
N GLY A 98 -11.98 6.09 -16.78
CA GLY A 98 -10.89 5.28 -17.33
C GLY A 98 -10.63 5.48 -18.82
N LEU A 99 -9.46 4.99 -19.26
CA LEU A 99 -9.06 4.95 -20.66
C LEU A 99 -9.43 3.59 -21.26
N ARG A 100 -9.96 3.59 -22.48
CA ARG A 100 -10.30 2.37 -23.23
C ARG A 100 -9.26 2.14 -24.33
N GLY A 101 -8.58 0.99 -24.31
CA GLY A 101 -7.74 0.56 -25.43
C GLY A 101 -8.56 0.28 -26.70
N THR A 102 -7.95 0.42 -27.87
CA THR A 102 -8.59 0.26 -29.20
C THR A 102 -8.82 -1.20 -29.62
N ALA A 103 -8.34 -2.18 -28.85
CA ALA A 103 -8.56 -3.60 -29.11
C ALA A 103 -9.98 -4.04 -28.68
N ALA A 104 -10.56 -4.99 -29.42
CA ALA A 104 -11.95 -5.44 -29.29
C ALA A 104 -12.36 -5.93 -27.89
N ASP A 105 -11.41 -6.30 -27.03
CA ASP A 105 -11.67 -6.85 -25.69
C ASP A 105 -11.19 -5.94 -24.56
N GLY A 106 -11.86 -4.81 -24.38
CA GLY A 106 -12.17 -4.32 -23.03
C GLY A 106 -11.01 -3.99 -22.08
N GLN A 107 -9.79 -3.73 -22.56
CA GLN A 107 -8.68 -3.28 -21.71
C GLN A 107 -8.98 -1.89 -21.15
N ARG A 108 -9.57 -1.87 -19.96
CA ARG A 108 -9.88 -0.68 -19.17
C ARG A 108 -8.78 -0.48 -18.13
N ILE A 109 -8.11 0.66 -18.17
CA ILE A 109 -7.42 1.22 -17.00
C ILE A 109 -8.41 2.21 -16.41
N GLY A 110 -8.89 1.96 -15.19
CA GLY A 110 -9.94 2.80 -14.63
C GLY A 110 -10.24 2.54 -13.16
N ILE A 111 -10.96 3.50 -12.59
CA ILE A 111 -11.53 3.48 -11.26
C ILE A 111 -13.05 3.49 -11.43
N GLY A 112 -13.76 2.65 -10.68
CA GLY A 112 -15.21 2.65 -10.76
C GLY A 112 -15.93 2.08 -9.56
N ILE A 113 -17.25 2.26 -9.54
CA ILE A 113 -18.17 1.68 -8.56
C ILE A 113 -18.97 0.59 -9.27
N LYS A 114 -19.00 -0.63 -8.69
CA LYS A 114 -19.79 -1.76 -9.21
C LYS A 114 -21.08 -1.94 -8.38
N PRO A 115 -22.29 -1.78 -8.93
CA PRO A 115 -23.58 -1.87 -8.23
C PRO A 115 -24.37 -3.20 -8.42
N ALA A 116 -23.99 -4.15 -9.30
CA ALA A 116 -24.72 -5.42 -9.48
C ALA A 116 -23.84 -6.64 -9.83
N ASN A 117 -24.31 -7.87 -9.55
CA ASN A 117 -23.49 -9.06 -9.23
C ASN A 117 -23.39 -10.18 -10.29
N THR A 118 -22.16 -10.65 -10.48
CA THR A 118 -21.77 -12.09 -10.51
C THR A 118 -20.58 -12.38 -9.57
N ASP A 119 -19.77 -11.36 -9.24
CA ASP A 119 -18.43 -11.55 -8.64
C ASP A 119 -18.27 -11.01 -7.20
N GLY A 120 -19.37 -10.68 -6.50
CA GLY A 120 -19.34 -10.21 -5.10
C GLY A 120 -18.92 -8.75 -4.87
N LEU A 121 -18.89 -7.92 -5.90
CA LEU A 121 -18.33 -6.55 -5.89
C LEU A 121 -19.37 -5.43 -5.74
N VAL A 122 -20.57 -5.71 -5.23
CA VAL A 122 -21.64 -4.71 -5.10
C VAL A 122 -21.19 -3.55 -4.21
N ASP A 123 -21.55 -2.32 -4.58
CA ASP A 123 -21.19 -1.05 -3.96
C ASP A 123 -19.71 -0.86 -3.63
N SER A 124 -18.83 -1.55 -4.37
CA SER A 124 -17.40 -1.52 -4.12
C SER A 124 -16.70 -0.48 -5.00
N LEU A 125 -15.74 0.24 -4.45
CA LEU A 125 -14.77 1.01 -5.23
C LEU A 125 -13.71 0.05 -5.76
N ILE A 126 -13.48 0.05 -7.08
CA ILE A 126 -12.55 -0.89 -7.71
C ILE A 126 -11.53 -0.19 -8.60
N PHE A 127 -10.35 -0.79 -8.66
CA PHE A 127 -9.26 -0.41 -9.56
C PHE A 127 -9.02 -1.56 -10.53
N THR A 128 -9.07 -1.27 -11.83
CA THR A 128 -8.87 -2.29 -12.87
C THR A 128 -7.70 -1.96 -13.77
N THR A 129 -6.92 -2.98 -14.14
CA THR A 129 -5.92 -2.90 -15.20
C THR A 129 -5.94 -4.16 -16.05
N ASN A 130 -5.77 -4.00 -17.36
CA ASN A 130 -5.84 -5.10 -18.33
C ASN A 130 -7.13 -5.94 -18.18
N GLY A 131 -8.28 -5.27 -17.98
CA GLY A 131 -9.58 -5.92 -17.84
C GLY A 131 -9.81 -6.69 -16.53
N SER A 132 -8.82 -6.80 -15.63
CA SER A 132 -8.98 -7.47 -14.33
C SER A 132 -9.04 -6.47 -13.17
N THR A 133 -9.84 -6.79 -12.15
CA THR A 133 -9.80 -6.10 -10.85
C THR A 133 -8.47 -6.36 -10.15
N ARG A 134 -7.81 -5.30 -9.69
CA ARG A 134 -6.52 -5.36 -8.97
C ARG A 134 -6.68 -5.03 -7.49
N MET A 135 -7.48 -4.02 -7.19
CA MET A 135 -7.78 -3.57 -5.85
C MET A 135 -9.27 -3.27 -5.72
N VAL A 136 -9.81 -3.56 -4.54
CA VAL A 136 -11.21 -3.37 -4.18
C VAL A 136 -11.25 -2.71 -2.80
N ILE A 137 -12.07 -1.68 -2.64
CA ILE A 137 -12.58 -1.26 -1.33
C ILE A 137 -14.03 -1.71 -1.29
N SER A 138 -14.31 -2.72 -0.47
CA SER A 138 -15.63 -3.32 -0.31
C SER A 138 -16.57 -2.40 0.48
N PRO A 139 -17.90 -2.65 0.49
CA PRO A 139 -18.86 -1.84 1.25
C PRO A 139 -18.64 -1.87 2.76
N THR A 140 -17.95 -2.90 3.28
CA THR A 140 -17.54 -2.99 4.68
C THR A 140 -16.32 -2.12 5.00
N GLY A 141 -15.73 -1.45 4.01
CA GLY A 141 -14.53 -0.63 4.13
C GLY A 141 -13.22 -1.43 4.02
N TYR A 142 -13.28 -2.73 3.78
CA TYR A 142 -12.07 -3.56 3.67
C TYR A 142 -11.43 -3.45 2.30
N ILE A 143 -10.09 -3.42 2.29
CA ILE A 143 -9.26 -3.34 1.10
C ILE A 143 -8.82 -4.74 0.67
N GLY A 144 -9.25 -5.19 -0.51
CA GLY A 144 -8.75 -6.38 -1.17
C GLY A 144 -7.72 -6.01 -2.25
N MET A 145 -6.58 -6.71 -2.29
CA MET A 145 -5.65 -6.70 -3.43
C MET A 145 -5.54 -8.12 -3.98
N GLY A 146 -5.83 -8.29 -5.27
CA GLY A 146 -5.88 -9.62 -5.91
C GLY A 146 -7.06 -10.50 -5.50
N THR A 147 -8.03 -9.93 -4.78
CA THR A 147 -9.27 -10.60 -4.35
C THR A 147 -10.45 -9.64 -4.42
N ASN A 148 -11.63 -10.18 -4.72
CA ASN A 148 -12.89 -9.42 -4.75
C ASN A 148 -13.64 -9.48 -3.42
N ILE A 149 -13.26 -10.40 -2.53
CA ILE A 149 -13.98 -10.71 -1.28
C ILE A 149 -12.97 -10.62 -0.13
N PRO A 150 -12.59 -9.41 0.31
CA PRO A 150 -11.63 -9.25 1.41
C PRO A 150 -12.20 -9.83 2.71
N LEU A 151 -11.42 -10.69 3.39
CA LEU A 151 -11.82 -11.35 4.64
C LEU A 151 -11.28 -10.62 5.89
N ALA A 152 -10.47 -9.58 5.69
CA ALA A 152 -9.86 -8.76 6.71
C ALA A 152 -9.75 -7.31 6.21
N PRO A 153 -9.56 -6.31 7.09
CA PRO A 153 -9.43 -4.90 6.71
C PRO A 153 -8.44 -4.65 5.57
N LEU A 154 -7.36 -5.44 5.51
CA LEU A 154 -6.49 -5.57 4.36
C LEU A 154 -6.34 -7.06 4.02
N HIS A 155 -6.78 -7.47 2.83
CA HIS A 155 -6.62 -8.82 2.31
C HIS A 155 -5.79 -8.77 1.02
N VAL A 156 -4.55 -9.27 1.07
CA VAL A 156 -3.68 -9.42 -0.10
C VAL A 156 -3.64 -10.88 -0.51
N GLN A 157 -4.14 -11.18 -1.71
CA GLN A 157 -4.18 -12.51 -2.28
C GLN A 157 -3.34 -12.55 -3.56
N THR A 158 -2.46 -13.54 -3.67
CA THR A 158 -1.71 -13.82 -4.90
C THR A 158 -2.26 -15.09 -5.56
N ALA A 159 -2.31 -15.10 -6.89
CA ALA A 159 -2.69 -16.28 -7.67
C ALA A 159 -1.49 -17.18 -8.05
N THR A 160 -0.28 -16.73 -7.74
CA THR A 160 1.00 -17.38 -8.04
C THR A 160 1.68 -17.82 -6.74
N SER A 161 2.69 -18.68 -6.85
CA SER A 161 3.61 -19.09 -5.76
C SER A 161 4.43 -17.93 -5.15
N GLN A 162 4.06 -16.68 -5.38
CA GLN A 162 4.76 -15.51 -4.90
C GLN A 162 4.26 -15.11 -3.51
N VAL A 163 5.22 -14.81 -2.64
CA VAL A 163 4.96 -14.23 -1.33
C VAL A 163 4.27 -12.86 -1.52
N PRO A 164 3.13 -12.60 -0.85
CA PRO A 164 2.22 -11.51 -1.22
C PRO A 164 2.74 -10.10 -0.96
N LEU A 165 3.61 -9.88 0.04
CA LEU A 165 4.09 -8.55 0.38
C LEU A 165 5.58 -8.43 0.06
N ASN A 166 5.94 -7.41 -0.72
CA ASN A 166 7.31 -6.97 -0.95
C ASN A 166 7.53 -5.60 -0.33
N LEU A 167 8.22 -5.55 0.80
CA LEU A 167 8.54 -4.35 1.55
C LEU A 167 9.96 -3.92 1.22
N GLN A 168 10.12 -2.83 0.49
CA GLN A 168 11.42 -2.42 -0.04
C GLN A 168 11.73 -0.94 0.22
N ASN A 169 13.00 -0.65 0.52
CA ASN A 169 13.57 0.69 0.44
C ASN A 169 14.53 0.75 -0.77
N SER A 170 15.36 1.79 -0.87
CA SER A 170 16.28 1.96 -2.01
C SER A 170 17.38 0.90 -2.14
N THR A 171 17.67 0.13 -1.08
CA THR A 171 18.79 -0.83 -1.05
C THR A 171 18.43 -2.22 -0.57
N GLN A 172 17.30 -2.38 0.11
CA GLN A 172 16.88 -3.61 0.78
C GLN A 172 15.42 -3.92 0.45
N ARG A 173 15.10 -5.20 0.32
CA ARG A 173 13.73 -5.69 0.23
C ARG A 173 13.51 -6.92 1.10
N TRP A 174 12.31 -7.03 1.63
CA TRP A 174 11.81 -8.13 2.43
C TRP A 174 10.51 -8.66 1.85
N MET A 175 10.42 -9.97 1.68
CA MET A 175 9.22 -10.68 1.27
C MET A 175 8.53 -11.25 2.51
N VAL A 176 7.24 -10.97 2.68
CA VAL A 176 6.45 -11.38 3.85
C VAL A 176 5.13 -12.01 3.44
N GLY A 177 4.82 -13.20 3.98
CA GLY A 177 3.56 -13.90 3.75
C GLY A 177 3.73 -15.39 3.44
N PRO A 178 2.65 -16.09 3.08
CA PRO A 178 2.71 -17.49 2.69
C PRO A 178 3.56 -17.72 1.43
N ASP A 179 4.38 -18.77 1.46
CA ASP A 179 5.11 -19.29 0.30
C ASP A 179 4.35 -20.44 -0.38
N SER A 180 4.94 -21.03 -1.43
CA SER A 180 4.36 -22.18 -2.15
C SER A 180 4.26 -23.46 -1.33
N ASN A 181 4.96 -23.55 -0.20
CA ASN A 181 4.92 -24.70 0.70
C ASN A 181 3.93 -24.49 1.85
N ALA A 182 3.09 -23.45 1.76
CA ALA A 182 2.17 -23.02 2.80
C ALA A 182 2.85 -22.61 4.13
N ALA A 183 4.15 -22.32 4.10
CA ALA A 183 4.86 -21.73 5.23
C ALA A 183 4.70 -20.20 5.20
N PHE A 184 4.59 -19.56 6.35
CA PHE A 184 4.65 -18.10 6.43
C PHE A 184 6.11 -17.65 6.51
N VAL A 185 6.60 -16.90 5.53
CA VAL A 185 8.01 -16.52 5.41
C VAL A 185 8.25 -15.04 5.68
N ILE A 186 9.44 -14.73 6.18
CA ILE A 186 10.04 -13.39 6.23
C ILE A 186 11.47 -13.50 5.70
N TYR A 187 11.67 -13.21 4.41
CA TYR A 187 12.95 -13.38 3.73
C TYR A 187 13.47 -12.08 3.13
N ASN A 188 14.78 -11.89 3.18
CA ASN A 188 15.44 -10.80 2.48
C ASN A 188 15.57 -11.07 0.96
N ALA A 189 16.19 -10.14 0.24
CA ALA A 189 16.40 -10.24 -1.21
C ALA A 189 17.19 -11.49 -1.65
N GLY A 190 18.01 -12.05 -0.78
CA GLY A 190 18.83 -13.24 -1.00
C GLY A 190 18.21 -14.53 -0.49
N ASN A 191 16.91 -14.53 -0.16
CA ASN A 191 16.17 -15.67 0.38
C ASN A 191 16.73 -16.22 1.72
N THR A 192 17.33 -15.34 2.53
CA THR A 192 17.74 -15.64 3.90
C THR A 192 16.77 -15.00 4.89
N GLY A 193 16.39 -15.75 5.92
CA GLY A 193 15.53 -15.26 6.99
C GLY A 193 14.86 -16.38 7.78
N ALA A 194 13.64 -16.15 8.22
CA ALA A 194 12.89 -17.10 9.04
C ALA A 194 11.53 -17.43 8.41
N TYR A 195 11.02 -18.60 8.74
CA TYR A 195 9.70 -19.06 8.32
C TYR A 195 9.00 -19.83 9.44
N LEU A 196 7.67 -19.79 9.41
CA LEU A 196 6.80 -20.62 10.24
C LEU A 196 6.24 -21.74 9.34
N PRO A 197 6.60 -23.01 9.57
CA PRO A 197 6.04 -24.13 8.82
C PRO A 197 4.52 -24.18 8.96
N ASN A 198 3.82 -24.74 7.98
CA ASN A 198 2.37 -24.95 8.11
C ASN A 198 2.07 -25.88 9.31
N GLY A 199 1.23 -25.40 10.23
CA GLY A 199 0.94 -26.08 11.50
C GLY A 199 2.04 -25.96 12.56
N GLY A 200 3.17 -25.31 12.24
CA GLY A 200 4.22 -24.99 13.21
C GLY A 200 3.81 -23.83 14.13
N THR A 201 4.34 -23.84 15.35
CA THR A 201 4.11 -22.79 16.36
C THR A 201 5.37 -22.02 16.73
N ALA A 202 6.50 -22.30 16.07
CA ALA A 202 7.79 -21.66 16.31
C ALA A 202 8.49 -21.30 14.99
N TRP A 203 9.19 -20.17 14.99
CA TRP A 203 10.00 -19.73 13.85
C TRP A 203 11.17 -20.67 13.61
N VAL A 204 11.50 -20.87 12.34
CA VAL A 204 12.63 -21.69 11.87
C VAL A 204 13.47 -20.83 10.94
N ALA A 205 14.79 -20.86 11.12
CA ALA A 205 15.73 -20.18 10.22
C ALA A 205 16.25 -21.14 9.13
N ASN A 206 16.59 -20.61 7.95
CA ASN A 206 17.28 -21.40 6.94
C ASN A 206 18.70 -21.78 7.41
N SER A 207 19.04 -23.08 7.41
CA SER A 207 20.29 -23.59 7.99
C SER A 207 20.98 -24.67 7.14
N ASP A 208 20.61 -24.78 5.86
CA ASP A 208 21.24 -25.71 4.92
C ASP A 208 22.75 -25.44 4.77
N ALA A 209 23.54 -26.45 4.42
CA ALA A 209 24.98 -26.31 4.22
C ALA A 209 25.32 -25.52 2.95
N ARG A 210 24.50 -25.61 1.90
CA ARG A 210 24.73 -24.97 0.59
C ARG A 210 24.91 -23.44 0.65
N PRO A 211 24.11 -22.67 1.41
CA PRO A 211 24.31 -21.22 1.56
C PRO A 211 25.40 -20.84 2.57
N LYS A 212 26.11 -21.80 3.19
CA LYS A 212 27.14 -21.56 4.20
C LYS A 212 28.53 -21.76 3.59
N LYS A 213 29.49 -20.97 4.06
CA LYS A 213 30.91 -21.05 3.71
C LYS A 213 31.76 -21.02 4.97
N ASP A 214 33.03 -21.41 4.85
CA ASP A 214 34.03 -21.32 5.92
C ASP A 214 33.57 -22.05 7.22
N ILE A 215 32.94 -23.21 7.05
CA ILE A 215 32.35 -23.98 8.16
C ILE A 215 33.47 -24.57 9.01
N GLN A 216 33.53 -24.16 10.29
CA GLN A 216 34.47 -24.67 11.30
C GLN A 216 33.71 -25.06 12.56
N PRO A 217 34.21 -26.03 13.36
CA PRO A 217 33.69 -26.28 14.70
C PRO A 217 33.74 -25.01 15.57
N LEU A 218 32.78 -24.85 16.48
CA LEU A 218 32.81 -23.77 17.46
C LEU A 218 34.03 -23.98 18.37
N SER A 219 34.80 -22.91 18.56
CA SER A 219 36.01 -22.96 19.37
C SER A 219 35.72 -23.33 20.83
N GLU A 220 36.59 -24.11 21.46
CA GLU A 220 36.41 -24.60 22.85
C GLU A 220 36.21 -23.45 23.86
N HIS A 221 36.87 -22.31 23.66
CA HIS A 221 36.72 -21.13 24.53
C HIS A 221 35.39 -20.39 24.37
N LYS A 222 34.51 -20.81 23.46
CA LYS A 222 33.16 -20.25 23.27
C LYS A 222 32.06 -21.04 24.00
N GLY A 223 32.42 -22.09 24.75
CA GLY A 223 31.49 -22.91 25.53
C GLY A 223 31.33 -22.44 26.97
N LEU A 224 31.67 -23.32 27.92
CA LEU A 224 31.42 -23.17 29.35
C LEU A 224 32.06 -21.91 29.94
N GLU A 225 33.34 -21.68 29.67
CA GLU A 225 34.09 -20.54 30.23
C GLU A 225 33.51 -19.20 29.75
N ALA A 226 33.16 -19.09 28.47
CA ALA A 226 32.54 -17.89 27.94
C ALA A 226 31.14 -17.65 28.53
N LEU A 227 30.30 -18.69 28.61
CA LEU A 227 28.97 -18.56 29.21
C LEU A 227 29.03 -18.18 30.69
N ALA A 228 30.03 -18.67 31.44
CA ALA A 228 30.22 -18.33 32.85
C ALA A 228 30.55 -16.84 33.08
N GLN A 229 31.05 -16.14 32.06
CA GLN A 229 31.32 -14.69 32.12
C GLN A 229 30.06 -13.84 31.91
N LEU A 230 28.96 -14.43 31.40
CA LEU A 230 27.71 -13.72 31.21
C LEU A 230 27.00 -13.50 32.55
N THR A 231 26.44 -12.31 32.73
CA THR A 231 25.67 -11.96 33.93
C THR A 231 24.19 -11.85 33.56
N PRO A 232 23.35 -12.84 33.90
CA PRO A 232 21.90 -12.70 33.82
C PRO A 232 21.43 -11.58 34.75
N VAL A 233 20.50 -10.77 34.29
CA VAL A 233 19.92 -9.66 35.06
C VAL A 233 18.40 -9.72 35.05
N THR A 234 17.80 -9.17 36.09
CA THR A 234 16.39 -8.76 36.09
C THR A 234 16.29 -7.27 35.89
N PHE A 235 15.29 -6.80 35.15
CA PHE A 235 15.11 -5.37 34.90
C PHE A 235 13.62 -5.00 34.74
N HIS A 236 13.33 -3.71 34.89
CA HIS A 236 12.06 -3.12 34.51
C HIS A 236 12.31 -2.14 33.37
N TRP A 237 11.33 -2.00 32.47
CA TRP A 237 11.43 -1.02 31.41
C TRP A 237 11.27 0.39 31.98
N ARG A 238 12.20 1.28 31.64
CA ARG A 238 12.00 2.72 31.88
C ARG A 238 11.02 3.34 30.90
N THR A 239 10.70 2.69 29.78
CA THR A 239 9.87 3.25 28.72
C THR A 239 8.39 3.25 29.10
N VAL A 240 7.71 4.38 28.99
CA VAL A 240 6.27 4.45 29.25
C VAL A 240 5.50 3.63 28.22
N GLY A 241 4.55 2.83 28.70
CA GLY A 241 3.74 1.92 27.88
C GLY A 241 4.35 0.53 27.72
N ALA A 242 5.60 0.33 28.17
CA ALA A 242 6.15 -1.02 28.32
C ALA A 242 5.57 -1.71 29.57
N PRO A 243 5.56 -3.05 29.61
CA PRO A 243 5.11 -3.78 30.79
C PRO A 243 5.94 -3.42 32.03
N ASP A 244 5.25 -3.18 33.15
CA ASP A 244 5.87 -2.91 34.45
C ASP A 244 6.22 -4.20 35.22
N SER A 245 6.03 -5.37 34.60
CA SER A 245 6.45 -6.64 35.19
C SER A 245 7.97 -6.80 35.13
N THR A 246 8.54 -7.48 36.12
CA THR A 246 9.97 -7.84 36.12
C THR A 246 10.31 -8.69 34.91
N GLN A 247 11.29 -8.25 34.14
CA GLN A 247 11.84 -8.97 33.00
C GLN A 247 13.17 -9.63 33.37
N THR A 248 13.52 -10.71 32.68
CA THR A 248 14.83 -11.38 32.79
C THR A 248 15.55 -11.33 31.45
N GLY A 249 16.86 -11.12 31.47
CA GLY A 249 17.67 -11.15 30.25
C GLY A 249 19.13 -10.82 30.52
N PHE A 250 19.79 -10.23 29.53
CA PHE A 250 21.17 -9.75 29.61
C PHE A 250 21.27 -8.29 29.18
N LEU A 251 22.29 -7.60 29.71
CA LEU A 251 22.73 -6.32 29.14
C LEU A 251 23.54 -6.60 27.87
N ALA A 252 23.12 -6.03 26.74
CA ALA A 252 23.76 -6.24 25.44
C ALA A 252 25.26 -5.89 25.48
N GLN A 253 25.65 -4.86 26.22
CA GLN A 253 27.04 -4.42 26.38
C GLN A 253 27.91 -5.44 27.14
N ASN A 254 27.32 -6.24 28.01
CA ASN A 254 28.06 -7.32 28.69
C ASN A 254 28.17 -8.54 27.79
N VAL A 255 27.12 -8.88 27.04
CA VAL A 255 27.15 -9.95 26.05
C VAL A 255 28.20 -9.64 24.97
N GLU A 256 28.26 -8.40 24.49
CA GLU A 256 29.19 -7.98 23.43
C GLU A 256 30.67 -8.21 23.78
N LYS A 257 31.04 -8.12 25.06
CA LYS A 257 32.42 -8.38 25.51
C LYS A 257 32.83 -9.84 25.33
N VAL A 258 31.87 -10.76 25.30
CA VAL A 258 32.09 -12.22 25.29
C VAL A 258 31.70 -12.84 23.94
N PHE A 259 30.52 -12.47 23.44
CA PHE A 259 29.92 -12.90 22.18
C PHE A 259 29.53 -11.68 21.33
N PRO A 260 30.50 -10.91 20.81
CA PRO A 260 30.21 -9.74 19.96
C PRO A 260 29.36 -10.11 18.74
N GLU A 261 29.52 -11.32 18.20
CA GLU A 261 28.74 -11.85 17.08
C GLU A 261 27.24 -12.04 17.37
N LEU A 262 26.84 -12.08 18.65
CA LEU A 262 25.46 -12.19 19.08
C LEU A 262 24.82 -10.84 19.39
N VAL A 263 25.56 -9.74 19.22
CA VAL A 263 25.08 -8.39 19.46
C VAL A 263 25.01 -7.64 18.13
N SER A 264 23.86 -7.05 17.85
CA SER A 264 23.63 -6.32 16.60
C SER A 264 23.14 -4.91 16.88
N PRO A 265 23.50 -3.92 16.04
CA PRO A 265 22.90 -2.60 16.12
C PRO A 265 21.37 -2.68 15.94
N ALA A 266 20.66 -1.91 16.74
CA ALA A 266 19.23 -1.68 16.63
C ALA A 266 18.98 -0.23 16.18
N PRO A 267 17.80 0.07 15.59
CA PRO A 267 17.48 1.43 15.18
C PRO A 267 17.59 2.43 16.33
N ASN A 268 18.19 3.60 16.05
CA ASN A 268 18.14 4.73 16.97
C ASN A 268 16.67 5.08 17.24
N THR A 269 16.36 5.40 18.49
CA THR A 269 14.98 5.64 18.91
C THR A 269 14.90 6.72 19.97
N THR A 270 13.71 7.22 20.24
CA THR A 270 13.44 8.15 21.34
C THR A 270 12.40 7.52 22.24
N ILE A 271 12.69 7.46 23.54
CA ILE A 271 11.75 6.92 24.55
C ILE A 271 11.30 8.03 25.48
N ARG A 272 10.06 7.91 25.98
CA ARG A 272 9.61 8.64 27.16
C ARG A 272 9.82 7.75 28.37
N THR A 273 10.48 8.26 29.39
CA THR A 273 10.81 7.51 30.60
C THR A 273 9.67 7.56 31.61
N ASP A 274 9.67 6.62 32.54
CA ASP A 274 8.85 6.53 33.75
C ASP A 274 8.87 7.84 34.56
N THR A 275 10.00 8.53 34.61
CA THR A 275 10.15 9.86 35.22
C THR A 275 9.56 11.01 34.40
N GLY A 276 8.99 10.74 33.21
CA GLY A 276 8.44 11.73 32.28
C GLY A 276 9.45 12.38 31.34
N ALA A 277 10.74 12.07 31.43
CA ALA A 277 11.78 12.63 30.57
C ALA A 277 11.77 11.99 29.17
N THR A 278 12.13 12.75 28.15
CA THR A 278 12.36 12.23 26.79
C THR A 278 13.85 12.02 26.58
N VAL A 279 14.24 10.80 26.20
CA VAL A 279 15.65 10.42 26.00
C VAL A 279 15.83 9.86 24.59
N SER A 280 16.75 10.45 23.84
CA SER A 280 17.21 9.94 22.55
C SER A 280 18.27 8.87 22.78
N LEU A 281 18.04 7.67 22.26
CA LEU A 281 18.96 6.55 22.32
C LEU A 281 19.62 6.37 20.95
N THR A 282 20.93 6.55 20.92
CA THR A 282 21.80 6.25 19.78
C THR A 282 22.63 5.00 20.06
N ASP A 283 23.10 4.32 19.02
CA ASP A 283 23.91 3.09 19.13
C ASP A 283 23.22 2.01 19.96
N VAL A 284 21.89 1.90 19.79
CA VAL A 284 21.07 0.90 20.48
C VAL A 284 21.56 -0.50 20.07
N LYS A 285 21.59 -1.44 21.01
CA LYS A 285 22.08 -2.81 20.78
C LYS A 285 20.99 -3.82 21.11
N GLY A 286 20.84 -4.81 20.24
CA GLY A 286 20.01 -5.99 20.45
C GLY A 286 20.87 -7.24 20.65
N VAL A 287 20.34 -8.21 21.39
CA VAL A 287 20.99 -9.53 21.61
C VAL A 287 20.23 -10.60 20.85
N ASN A 288 20.95 -11.42 20.07
CA ASN A 288 20.44 -12.66 19.49
C ASN A 288 20.49 -13.78 20.54
N TYR A 289 19.41 -13.91 21.32
CA TYR A 289 19.29 -14.94 22.35
C TYR A 289 19.32 -16.36 21.79
N GLU A 290 18.74 -16.60 20.60
CA GLU A 290 18.77 -17.94 19.97
C GLU A 290 20.20 -18.38 19.65
N GLY A 291 21.07 -17.43 19.31
CA GLY A 291 22.49 -17.71 19.05
C GLY A 291 23.25 -18.26 20.25
N LEU A 292 22.76 -18.10 21.49
CA LEU A 292 23.36 -18.69 22.70
C LEU A 292 23.15 -20.21 22.77
N ILE A 293 22.21 -20.78 22.01
CA ILE A 293 21.90 -22.22 22.05
C ILE A 293 23.13 -23.06 21.67
N THR A 294 23.87 -22.65 20.64
CA THR A 294 25.06 -23.41 20.18
C THR A 294 26.21 -23.38 21.21
N PRO A 295 26.62 -22.22 21.78
CA PRO A 295 27.49 -22.17 22.95
C PRO A 295 27.02 -23.02 24.14
N MET A 296 25.71 -23.03 24.44
CA MET A 296 25.16 -23.85 25.54
C MET A 296 25.34 -25.34 25.29
N ILE A 297 25.13 -25.81 24.06
CA ILE A 297 25.40 -27.20 23.69
C ILE A 297 26.88 -27.55 23.87
N LEU A 298 27.79 -26.67 23.43
CA LEU A 298 29.24 -26.88 23.62
C LEU A 298 29.62 -26.92 25.11
N ALA A 299 29.06 -26.03 25.93
CA ALA A 299 29.30 -26.04 27.37
C ALA A 299 28.82 -27.33 28.04
N ILE A 300 27.67 -27.88 27.63
CA ILE A 300 27.17 -29.17 28.12
C ILE A 300 28.13 -30.31 27.73
N GLN A 301 28.68 -30.29 26.52
CA GLN A 301 29.66 -31.27 26.08
C GLN A 301 30.96 -31.20 26.90
N GLN A 302 31.43 -29.99 27.21
CA GLN A 302 32.60 -29.77 28.06
C GLN A 302 32.35 -30.23 29.49
N LEU A 303 31.21 -29.86 30.09
CA LEU A 303 30.81 -30.34 31.42
C LEU A 303 30.73 -31.87 31.49
N LYS A 304 30.25 -32.53 30.42
CA LYS A 304 30.27 -33.99 30.35
C LYS A 304 31.70 -34.54 30.36
N ALA A 305 32.60 -33.96 29.57
CA ALA A 305 34.00 -34.39 29.51
C ALA A 305 34.71 -34.20 30.87
N GLU A 306 34.53 -33.06 31.53
CA GLU A 306 35.08 -32.78 32.86
C GLU A 306 34.54 -33.76 33.91
N ASN A 307 33.23 -34.06 33.89
CA ASN A 307 32.64 -35.04 34.81
C ASN A 307 33.23 -36.44 34.65
N GLU A 308 33.48 -36.89 33.42
CA GLU A 308 34.12 -38.19 33.18
C GLU A 308 35.57 -38.21 33.65
N GLN A 309 36.31 -37.12 33.47
CA GLN A 309 37.67 -36.98 34.02
C GLN A 309 37.67 -37.02 35.56
N LEU A 310 36.72 -36.34 36.20
CA LEU A 310 36.57 -36.34 37.65
C LEU A 310 36.22 -37.74 38.19
N ARG A 311 35.32 -38.47 37.52
CA ARG A 311 34.98 -39.86 37.87
C ARG A 311 36.18 -40.78 37.78
N GLN A 312 36.93 -40.74 36.68
CA GLN A 312 38.14 -41.55 36.52
C GLN A 312 39.20 -41.21 37.58
N ARG A 313 39.34 -39.93 37.93
CA ARG A 313 40.25 -39.52 39.00
C ARG A 313 39.81 -40.06 40.35
N LEU A 314 38.50 -40.02 40.64
CA LEU A 314 37.94 -40.55 41.88
C LEU A 314 38.20 -42.06 41.99
N GLU A 315 37.91 -42.83 40.93
CA GLU A 315 38.18 -44.28 40.88
C GLU A 315 39.65 -44.62 41.14
N ARG A 316 40.58 -43.86 40.55
CA ARG A 316 42.03 -44.05 40.81
C ARG A 316 42.41 -43.74 42.26
N LEU A 317 41.84 -42.70 42.83
CA LEU A 317 42.10 -42.32 44.24
C LEU A 317 41.53 -43.36 45.20
N GLU A 318 40.32 -43.86 44.94
CA GLU A 318 39.69 -44.93 45.72
C GLU A 318 40.43 -46.26 45.59
N ALA A 319 40.99 -46.56 44.42
CA ALA A 319 41.84 -47.74 44.22
C ALA A 319 43.17 -47.64 44.99
N ASN A 320 43.78 -46.44 45.06
CA ASN A 320 45.03 -46.21 45.79
C ASN A 320 44.87 -46.13 47.31
N ALA A 321 43.64 -45.96 47.81
CA ALA A 321 43.33 -45.88 49.24
C ALA A 321 43.01 -47.24 49.90
N LYS A 322 42.91 -48.31 49.10
CA LYS A 322 42.78 -49.70 49.56
C LYS A 322 44.14 -50.38 49.58
#